data_AF-A0A962D1G8-F1
#
_entry.id   AF-A0A962D1G8-F1
#
_cell.length_a   1.000
_cell.length_b   1.000
_cell.length_c   1.000
_cell.angle_alpha   90.00
_cell.angle_beta   90.00
_cell.angle_gamma   90.00
#
_symmetry.space_group_name_H-M   'P 1'
#
loop_
_entity.id
_entity.type
_entity.pdbx_description
1 polymer ?
#
loop_
_entity_poly.entity_id
_entity_poly.type
_entity_poly.pdbx_seq_one_letter_code
_entity_poly.pdbx_strand_id
1 'polypeptide(L)' 'MEAIRFDQVSKRYPGGQDALTTLSFGVNGGEMVFITGHSGAGKSSLLR' A
#
# COMPACT_ATOMS: atom_id res chain seq x y z
N MET A 1 4.44 -7.89 -17.52
CA MET A 1 3.18 -7.16 -17.25
C MET A 1 3.00 -7.15 -15.75
N GLU A 2 2.66 -5.99 -15.19
CA GLU A 2 2.34 -5.86 -13.76
C GLU A 2 1.05 -6.63 -13.48
N ALA A 3 1.10 -7.53 -12.50
CA ALA A 3 -0.08 -8.25 -12.01
C ALA A 3 -0.87 -7.40 -11.01
N ILE A 4 -0.18 -6.52 -10.29
CA ILE A 4 -0.76 -5.59 -9.31
C ILE A 4 -0.16 -4.21 -9.59
N ARG A 5 -1.01 -3.18 -9.63
CA ARG A 5 -0.59 -1.78 -9.75
C ARG A 5 -1.36 -0.90 -8.77
N PHE A 6 -0.61 -0.15 -7.98
CA PHE A 6 -1.08 0.97 -7.19
C PHE A 6 -0.64 2.26 -7.90
N ASP A 7 -1.57 3.19 -8.08
CA ASP A 7 -1.31 4.48 -8.71
C ASP A 7 -1.92 5.61 -7.88
N GLN A 8 -1.04 6.38 -7.23
CA GLN A 8 -1.38 7.53 -6.38
C GLN A 8 -2.43 7.21 -5.30
N VAL A 9 -2.39 5.99 -4.78
CA VAL A 9 -3.40 5.51 -3.83
C VAL A 9 -3.24 6.20 -2.48
N SER A 10 -4.34 6.76 -1.99
CA SER A 10 -4.41 7.36 -0.65
C SER A 10 -5.56 6.74 0.13
N LYS A 11 -5.39 6.62 1.45
CA LYS A 11 -6.42 6.11 2.35
C LYS A 11 -6.40 6.88 3.65
N ARG A 12 -7.54 7.49 3.99
CA ARG A 12 -7.80 8.11 5.29
C ARG A 12 -8.90 7.34 6.01
N TYR A 13 -8.70 7.06 7.30
CA TYR A 13 -9.74 6.49 8.15
C TYR A 13 -10.65 7.57 8.73
N PRO A 14 -11.90 7.24 9.10
CA PRO A 14 -12.70 8.10 9.98
C PRO A 14 -11.90 8.49 11.22
N GLY A 15 -11.88 9.78 11.57
CA GLY A 15 -11.00 10.32 12.62
C GLY A 15 -9.76 11.05 12.10
N GLY A 16 -9.55 11.09 10.78
CA GLY A 16 -8.56 11.97 10.15
C GLY A 16 -7.17 11.38 10.00
N GLN A 17 -6.96 10.13 10.43
CA GLN A 17 -5.67 9.46 10.27
C GLN A 17 -5.46 9.04 8.81
N ASP A 18 -4.39 9.55 8.19
CA ASP A 18 -3.90 9.06 6.90
C ASP A 18 -3.13 7.77 7.10
N ALA A 19 -3.63 6.69 6.51
CA ALA A 19 -3.03 5.38 6.54
C ALA A 19 -2.12 5.13 5.32
N LEU A 20 -2.47 5.70 4.17
CA LEU A 20 -1.65 5.70 2.94
C LEU A 20 -1.74 7.08 2.31
N THR A 21 -0.59 7.59 1.83
CA THR A 21 -0.51 8.92 1.20
C THR A 21 0.17 8.78 -0.16
N THR A 22 -0.60 8.96 -1.23
CA THR A 22 -0.14 9.00 -2.64
C THR A 22 0.84 7.89 -3.01
N LEU A 23 0.52 6.65 -2.65
CA LEU A 23 1.39 5.49 -2.86
C LEU A 23 1.26 4.97 -4.30
N SER A 24 2.39 4.84 -5.00
CA SER A 24 2.48 4.23 -6.33
C SER A 24 3.55 3.14 -6.36
N PHE A 25 3.17 1.94 -6.80
CA PHE A 25 4.10 0.83 -7.07
C PHE A 25 3.42 -0.23 -7.96
N GLY A 26 4.23 -1.02 -8.63
CA GLY A 26 3.79 -2.20 -9.40
C GLY A 26 4.41 -3.47 -8.83
N VAL A 27 3.74 -4.60 -9.01
CA VAL A 27 4.27 -5.95 -8.74
C VAL A 27 4.06 -6.80 -9.98
N ASN A 28 5.14 -7.39 -10.49
CA ASN A 28 5.09 -8.23 -11.67
C ASN A 28 4.51 -9.62 -11.34
N GLY A 29 3.96 -10.29 -12.35
CA GLY A 29 3.54 -11.68 -12.21
C GLY A 29 4.71 -12.58 -11.79
N GLY A 30 4.52 -13.35 -10.71
CA GLY A 30 5.55 -14.24 -10.16
C GLY A 30 6.56 -13.56 -9.22
N GLU A 31 6.45 -12.25 -9.02
CA GLU A 31 7.32 -11.50 -8.11
C GLU A 31 6.92 -11.72 -6.64
N MET A 32 7.92 -12.04 -5.79
CA MET A 32 7.73 -12.15 -4.35
C MET A 32 8.22 -10.88 -3.67
N VAL A 33 7.31 -10.15 -3.02
CA VAL A 33 7.59 -8.88 -2.34
C VAL A 33 7.30 -8.96 -0.84
N PHE A 34 8.07 -8.21 -0.05
CA PHE A 34 7.83 -8.06 1.39
C PHE A 34 7.31 -6.66 1.71
N ILE A 35 6.21 -6.59 2.45
CA ILE A 35 5.71 -5.34 3.02
C ILE A 35 6.27 -5.22 4.44
N THR A 36 7.19 -4.29 4.66
CA THR A 36 7.89 -4.10 5.94
C THR A 36 7.63 -2.70 6.51
N GLY A 37 8.09 -2.46 7.74
CA GLY A 37 7.95 -1.16 8.43
C GLY A 37 7.40 -1.29 9.85
N HIS A 38 7.56 -0.23 10.65
CA HIS A 38 7.13 -0.18 12.05
C HIS A 38 5.61 -0.33 12.23
N SER A 39 5.15 -0.58 13.46
CA SER A 39 3.71 -0.59 13.77
C SER A 39 3.07 0.75 13.41
N GLY A 40 1.89 0.72 12.77
CA GLY A 40 1.20 1.92 12.30
C GLY A 40 1.64 2.46 10.93
N ALA A 41 2.66 1.89 10.26
CA ALA A 41 3.15 2.36 8.96
C ALA A 41 2.21 2.12 7.76
N GLY A 42 0.95 1.72 7.96
CA GLY A 42 -0.02 1.50 6.88
C GLY A 42 -0.01 0.10 6.24
N LYS A 43 0.83 -0.84 6.70
CA LYS A 43 0.94 -2.20 6.12
C LYS A 43 -0.40 -2.96 6.03
N SER A 44 -1.19 -2.97 7.11
CA SER A 44 -2.51 -3.64 7.10
C SER A 44 -3.54 -2.87 6.27
N SER A 45 -3.36 -1.56 6.12
CA SER A 45 -4.21 -0.73 5.25
C SER A 45 -3.88 -0.92 3.78
N LEU A 46 -2.63 -1.27 3.44
CA LEU A 46 -2.21 -1.64 2.10
C LEU A 46 -2.79 -2.99 1.63
N LEU A 47 -3.03 -3.91 2.57
CA LEU A 47 -3.52 -5.27 2.29
C LEU A 47 -5.05 -5.44 2.32
N ARG A 48 -5.81 -4.39 2.64
CA ARG A 48 -7.28 -4.40 2.74
C ARG A 48 -7.90 -3.58 1.63
#